data_AF-A0A242DB99-F1
#
_entry.id   AF-A0A242DB99-F1
#
_cell.length_a   1.000
_cell.length_b   1.000
_cell.length_c   1.000
_cell.angle_alpha   90.00
_cell.angle_beta   90.00
_cell.angle_gamma   90.00
#
_symmetry.space_group_name_H-M   'P 1'
#
loop_
_entity.id
_entity.type
_entity.pdbx_description
1 polymer ?
#
loop_
_entity_poly.entity_id
_entity_poly.type
_entity_poly.pdbx_seq_one_letter_code
_entity_poly.pdbx_strand_id
1 'polypeptide(L)'
;MRFITEQDIRTAFIRTPFEVYHLSTDTRLTPEARQFLIDRKITITDEEAEQLQKTTVIEVREKPDIELILSLFLLSVSLTVESDPVMAEKLSMLYQQMQEAHLLRTAKEIVDEVENVEITMFHVLLPRGKELAVLNLLQTQLSLLIADELKESLNKTMYNEFRRIRWELIRMMKKILGGEAT
;
A
#
# COMPACT_ATOMS: atom_id res chain seq x y z
N MET A 1 6.32 33.60 -19.22
CA MET A 1 7.16 33.96 -18.06
C MET A 1 6.34 34.67 -17.00
N ARG A 2 5.81 33.90 -16.04
CA ARG A 2 5.09 34.43 -14.87
C ARG A 2 5.99 34.39 -13.64
N PHE A 3 5.90 35.41 -12.78
CA PHE A 3 6.60 35.41 -11.50
C PHE A 3 5.68 34.92 -10.39
N ILE A 4 6.15 33.96 -9.61
CA ILE A 4 5.49 33.47 -8.42
C ILE A 4 6.03 34.26 -7.24
N THR A 5 5.14 34.94 -6.52
CA THR A 5 5.47 35.77 -5.35
C THR A 5 5.34 34.98 -4.05
N GLU A 6 5.91 35.50 -2.96
CA GLU A 6 5.75 34.90 -1.63
C GLU A 6 4.27 34.75 -1.26
N GLN A 7 3.45 35.75 -1.60
CA GLN A 7 2.04 35.75 -1.25
C GLN A 7 1.27 34.61 -1.94
N ASP A 8 1.66 34.25 -3.16
CA ASP A 8 1.07 33.13 -3.90
C ASP A 8 1.36 31.80 -3.20
N ILE A 9 2.61 31.61 -2.77
CA ILE A 9 3.06 30.41 -2.04
C ILE A 9 2.42 30.34 -0.66
N ARG A 10 2.38 31.46 0.07
CA ARG A 10 1.77 31.55 1.39
C ARG A 10 0.28 31.23 1.34
N THR A 11 -0.43 31.73 0.33
CA THR A 11 -1.85 31.42 0.13
C THR A 11 -2.07 29.94 -0.17
N ALA A 12 -1.22 29.35 -1.02
CA ALA A 12 -1.26 27.91 -1.29
C ALA A 12 -0.97 27.09 -0.03
N PHE A 13 0.06 27.45 0.74
CA PHE A 13 0.50 26.74 1.94
C PHE A 13 -0.54 26.79 3.07
N ILE A 14 -1.25 27.92 3.23
CA ILE A 14 -2.35 28.04 4.20
C ILE A 14 -3.52 27.13 3.82
N ARG A 15 -3.82 27.00 2.52
CA ARG A 15 -4.92 26.14 2.04
C ARG A 15 -4.59 24.66 2.15
N THR A 16 -3.35 24.28 1.87
CA THR A 16 -2.88 22.91 1.95
C THR A 16 -1.38 22.94 2.25
N PRO A 17 -0.94 22.54 3.46
CA PRO A 17 0.47 22.47 3.79
C PRO A 17 1.20 21.49 2.86
N PHE A 18 2.37 21.86 2.38
CA PHE A 18 3.19 21.02 1.50
C PHE A 18 4.66 21.09 1.90
N GLU A 19 5.35 19.96 1.77
CA GLU A 19 6.80 19.84 2.03
C GLU A 19 7.63 20.04 0.75
N VAL A 20 6.98 20.03 -0.43
CA VAL A 20 7.62 20.21 -1.73
C VAL A 20 6.82 21.23 -2.55
N TYR A 21 7.53 22.15 -3.22
CA TYR A 21 6.97 23.15 -4.10
C TYR A 21 7.47 22.94 -5.53
N HIS A 22 6.55 22.57 -6.42
CA HIS A 22 6.85 22.28 -7.83
C HIS A 22 6.84 23.56 -8.67
N LEU A 23 7.93 23.80 -9.40
CA LEU A 23 8.04 24.91 -10.35
C LEU A 23 7.83 24.46 -11.79
N SER A 24 6.82 25.06 -12.43
CA SER A 24 6.56 24.89 -13.85
C SER A 24 7.56 25.64 -14.72
N THR A 25 7.86 25.09 -15.89
CA THR A 25 8.91 25.55 -16.81
C THR A 25 8.73 26.98 -17.36
N ASP A 26 7.52 27.56 -17.27
CA ASP A 26 7.25 28.97 -17.65
C ASP A 26 7.11 29.93 -16.45
N THR A 27 7.49 29.47 -15.25
CA THR A 27 7.39 30.25 -14.00
C THR A 27 8.74 30.49 -13.34
N ARG A 28 8.90 31.67 -12.72
CA ARG A 28 10.09 32.01 -11.92
C ARG A 28 9.69 32.47 -10.52
N LEU A 29 10.38 31.99 -9.49
CA LEU A 29 10.23 32.51 -8.14
C LEU A 29 10.85 33.90 -8.02
N THR A 30 10.17 34.80 -7.30
CA THR A 30 10.84 36.00 -6.77
C THR A 30 11.83 35.61 -5.66
N PRO A 31 12.84 36.46 -5.36
CA PRO A 31 13.78 36.20 -4.27
C PRO A 31 13.08 35.95 -2.91
N GLU A 32 12.02 36.72 -2.63
CA GLU A 32 11.20 36.59 -1.42
C GLU A 32 10.45 35.25 -1.38
N ALA A 33 9.87 34.82 -2.50
CA ALA A 33 9.19 33.53 -2.62
C ALA A 33 10.14 32.36 -2.35
N ARG A 34 11.37 32.44 -2.88
CA ARG A 34 12.41 31.43 -2.64
C ARG A 34 12.84 31.40 -1.17
N GLN A 35 13.01 32.57 -0.54
CA GLN A 35 13.41 32.65 0.86
C GLN A 35 12.37 32.02 1.78
N PHE A 36 11.07 32.28 1.53
CA PHE A 36 9.98 31.68 2.28
C PHE A 36 9.98 30.14 2.25
N LEU A 37 10.25 29.54 1.08
CA LEU A 37 10.36 28.10 0.93
C LEU A 37 11.54 27.52 1.74
N ILE A 38 12.70 28.20 1.71
CA ILE A 38 13.90 27.80 2.48
C ILE A 38 13.63 27.86 3.99
N ASP A 39 13.06 28.96 4.48
CA ASP A 39 12.79 29.16 5.91
C ASP A 39 11.82 28.10 6.48
N ARG A 40 10.94 27.56 5.64
CA ARG A 40 9.99 26.50 5.98
C ARG A 40 10.49 25.08 5.68
N LYS A 41 11.73 24.92 5.22
CA LYS A 41 12.33 23.64 4.78
C LYS A 41 11.52 22.94 3.66
N ILE A 42 10.85 23.72 2.82
CA ILE A 42 10.06 23.21 1.69
C ILE A 42 11.03 23.02 0.50
N THR A 43 11.11 21.80 -0.01
CA THR A 43 12.01 21.46 -1.12
C THR A 43 11.47 22.04 -2.44
N ILE A 44 12.33 22.67 -3.23
CA ILE A 44 11.98 23.29 -4.52
C ILE A 44 12.39 22.33 -5.63
N THR A 45 11.46 21.96 -6.50
CA THR A 45 11.74 20.96 -7.53
C THR A 45 11.23 21.40 -8.90
N ASP A 46 12.09 21.27 -9.91
CA ASP A 46 11.81 21.68 -11.29
C ASP A 46 11.11 20.52 -12.02
N GLU A 47 10.04 20.84 -12.77
CA GLU A 47 9.17 19.85 -13.44
C GLU A 47 9.89 18.92 -14.45
N GLU A 48 11.14 19.21 -14.84
CA GLU A 48 11.92 18.35 -15.75
C GLU A 48 12.89 17.38 -15.04
N ALA A 49 13.04 17.48 -13.72
CA ALA A 49 13.89 16.58 -12.92
C ALA A 49 13.12 15.68 -11.93
N GLU A 50 11.80 15.84 -11.78
CA GLU A 50 10.98 15.05 -10.86
C GLU A 50 9.75 14.39 -11.52
N GLN A 51 10.02 13.28 -12.21
CA GLN A 51 9.19 12.08 -11.99
C GLN A 51 10.01 10.92 -11.43
N LEU A 52 11.26 11.20 -11.03
CA LEU A 52 12.20 10.24 -10.49
C LEU A 52 12.76 10.85 -9.20
N GLN A 53 12.62 10.11 -8.11
CA GLN A 53 13.16 10.37 -6.76
C GLN A 53 12.22 11.06 -5.76
N LYS A 54 11.08 10.43 -5.46
CA LYS A 54 10.95 9.99 -4.06
C LYS A 54 11.80 8.73 -3.92
N THR A 55 12.94 8.87 -3.29
CA THR A 55 13.72 7.76 -2.76
C THR A 55 12.88 7.11 -1.66
N THR A 56 11.98 6.21 -2.03
CA THR A 56 11.75 5.05 -1.18
C THR A 56 12.96 4.16 -1.37
N VAL A 57 13.69 3.93 -0.29
CA VAL A 57 14.65 2.83 -0.23
C VAL A 57 13.85 1.58 -0.58
N ILE A 58 14.02 1.05 -1.80
CA ILE A 58 13.43 -0.23 -2.18
C ILE A 58 14.32 -1.28 -1.52
N GLU A 59 14.06 -1.54 -0.25
CA GLU A 59 14.49 -2.81 0.35
C GLU A 59 13.79 -3.90 -0.47
N VAL A 60 14.61 -4.75 -1.08
CA VAL A 60 14.14 -5.93 -1.79
C VAL A 60 13.42 -6.79 -0.77
N ARG A 61 12.08 -6.73 -0.73
CA ARG A 61 11.26 -7.71 -0.03
C ARG A 61 11.70 -9.08 -0.52
N GLU A 62 12.41 -9.83 0.33
CA GLU A 62 12.63 -11.24 0.09
C GLU A 62 11.24 -11.89 -0.04
N LYS A 63 11.04 -12.62 -1.13
CA LYS A 63 9.81 -13.28 -1.60
C LYS A 63 8.66 -13.33 -0.58
N PRO A 64 7.48 -12.75 -0.87
CA PRO A 64 6.29 -12.83 -0.02
C PRO A 64 5.58 -14.19 -0.14
N ASP A 65 6.36 -15.28 -0.12
CA ASP A 65 5.87 -16.65 -0.14
C ASP A 65 5.08 -16.95 1.15
N ILE A 66 5.44 -16.30 2.26
CA ILE A 66 4.81 -16.56 3.56
C ILE A 66 3.43 -15.93 3.64
N GLU A 67 3.24 -14.70 3.16
CA GLU A 67 1.91 -14.07 3.10
C GLU A 67 0.96 -14.89 2.22
N LEU A 68 1.47 -15.42 1.10
CA LEU A 68 0.69 -16.32 0.25
C LEU A 68 0.30 -17.59 1.01
N ILE A 69 1.25 -18.25 1.70
CA ILE A 69 0.98 -19.42 2.52
C ILE A 69 -0.07 -19.12 3.59
N LEU A 70 0.05 -18.00 4.31
CA LEU A 70 -0.90 -17.58 5.33
C LEU A 70 -2.30 -17.33 4.74
N SER A 71 -2.40 -16.70 3.58
CA SER A 71 -3.68 -16.50 2.89
C SER A 71 -4.33 -17.82 2.44
N LEU A 72 -3.54 -18.80 2.00
CA LEU A 72 -4.00 -20.14 1.64
C LEU A 72 -4.47 -20.93 2.86
N PHE A 73 -3.82 -20.79 4.02
CA PHE A 73 -4.30 -21.35 5.28
C PHE A 73 -5.68 -20.79 5.65
N LEU A 74 -5.84 -19.47 5.60
CA LEU A 74 -7.11 -18.79 5.88
C LEU A 74 -8.24 -19.30 4.97
N LEU A 75 -7.97 -19.42 3.67
CA LEU A 75 -8.91 -20.00 2.72
C LEU A 75 -9.23 -21.46 3.06
N SER A 76 -8.21 -22.28 3.34
CA SER A 76 -8.38 -23.69 3.67
C SER A 76 -9.27 -23.88 4.91
N VAL A 77 -9.10 -23.06 5.95
CA VAL A 77 -9.96 -23.10 7.13
C VAL A 77 -11.39 -22.68 6.76
N SER A 78 -11.56 -21.59 6.02
CA SER A 78 -12.89 -21.11 5.63
C SER A 78 -13.70 -22.16 4.84
N LEU A 79 -13.03 -23.00 4.05
CA LEU A 79 -13.65 -24.05 3.26
C LEU A 79 -13.96 -25.32 4.08
N THR A 80 -13.18 -25.59 5.13
CA THR A 80 -13.27 -26.85 5.89
C THR A 80 -14.07 -26.74 7.17
N VAL A 81 -14.21 -25.54 7.75
CA VAL A 81 -14.81 -25.35 9.09
C VAL A 81 -16.23 -25.90 9.22
N GLU A 82 -17.04 -25.84 8.17
CA GLU A 82 -18.42 -26.36 8.19
C GLU A 82 -18.50 -27.87 7.99
N SER A 83 -17.60 -28.45 7.19
CA SER A 83 -17.66 -29.86 6.79
C SER A 83 -16.83 -30.79 7.67
N ASP A 84 -15.70 -30.29 8.19
CA ASP A 84 -14.76 -31.05 9.02
C ASP A 84 -14.10 -30.11 10.05
N PRO A 85 -14.76 -29.90 11.21
CA PRO A 85 -14.24 -29.02 12.24
C PRO A 85 -12.90 -29.48 12.83
N VAL A 86 -12.65 -30.80 12.86
CA VAL A 86 -11.39 -31.37 13.40
C VAL A 86 -10.23 -31.04 12.46
N MET A 87 -10.44 -31.17 11.15
CA MET A 87 -9.47 -30.73 10.15
C MET A 87 -9.24 -29.22 10.19
N ALA A 88 -10.32 -28.44 10.32
CA ALA A 88 -10.24 -26.98 10.41
C ALA A 88 -9.48 -26.51 11.66
N GLU A 89 -9.67 -27.17 12.80
CA GLU A 89 -8.91 -26.93 14.03
C GLU A 89 -7.42 -27.21 13.81
N LYS A 90 -7.09 -28.36 13.21
CA LYS A 90 -5.70 -28.71 12.89
C LYS A 90 -5.05 -27.70 11.94
N LEU A 91 -5.78 -27.24 10.92
CA LEU A 91 -5.32 -26.19 10.00
C LEU A 91 -5.11 -24.86 10.73
N SER A 92 -5.99 -24.51 11.67
CA SER A 92 -5.87 -23.30 12.49
C SER A 92 -4.62 -23.32 13.37
N MET A 93 -4.31 -24.48 13.98
CA MET A 93 -3.08 -24.65 14.75
C MET A 93 -1.83 -24.49 13.88
N LEU A 94 -1.81 -25.09 12.69
CA LEU A 94 -0.69 -24.98 11.76
C LEU A 94 -0.52 -23.53 11.25
N TYR A 95 -1.62 -22.83 11.00
CA TYR A 95 -1.61 -21.41 10.67
C TYR A 95 -0.95 -20.56 11.78
N GLN A 96 -1.33 -20.79 13.04
CA GLN A 96 -0.74 -20.08 14.19
C GLN A 96 0.77 -20.35 14.29
N GLN A 97 1.18 -21.61 14.16
CA GLN A 97 2.60 -21.97 14.16
C GLN A 97 3.38 -21.28 13.02
N MET A 98 2.78 -21.18 11.83
CA MET A 98 3.39 -20.47 10.69
C MET A 98 3.51 -18.96 10.96
N GLN A 99 2.48 -18.34 11.54
CA GLN A 99 2.53 -16.92 11.92
C GLN A 99 3.62 -16.64 12.96
N GLU A 100 3.72 -17.47 13.99
CA GLU A 100 4.76 -17.35 15.01
C GLU A 100 6.16 -17.48 14.41
N ALA A 101 6.36 -18.47 13.53
CA ALA A 101 7.62 -18.64 12.81
C ALA A 101 7.98 -17.42 11.93
N HIS A 102 6.97 -16.79 11.32
CA HIS A 102 7.15 -15.57 10.54
C HIS A 102 7.55 -14.37 11.41
N LEU A 103 6.89 -14.17 12.55
CA LEU A 103 7.18 -13.07 13.48
C LEU A 103 8.63 -13.10 13.99
N LEU A 104 9.19 -14.29 14.19
CA LEU A 104 10.60 -14.48 14.56
C LEU A 104 11.58 -14.09 13.44
N ARG A 105 11.15 -14.13 12.17
CA ARG A 105 11.95 -13.72 11.00
C ARG A 105 11.93 -12.19 10.79
N THR A 106 10.81 -11.53 11.06
CA THR A 106 10.56 -10.11 10.70
C THR A 106 11.02 -9.07 11.72
N ALA A 107 12.04 -9.34 12.55
CA ALA A 107 12.52 -8.42 13.59
C ALA A 107 13.18 -7.11 13.07
N LYS A 108 13.11 -6.83 11.76
CA LYS A 108 13.49 -5.57 11.12
C LYS A 108 12.76 -5.50 9.79
N GLU A 109 11.84 -4.55 9.65
CA GLU A 109 11.49 -3.90 8.37
C GLU A 109 10.47 -2.79 8.62
N ILE A 110 10.69 -1.63 7.99
CA ILE A 110 9.86 -0.43 8.07
C ILE A 110 8.69 -0.59 7.08
N VAL A 111 7.49 -0.26 7.54
CA VAL A 111 6.22 -0.46 6.84
C VAL A 111 5.99 0.66 5.81
N ASP A 112 5.70 0.26 4.57
CA ASP A 112 5.10 1.12 3.54
C ASP A 112 3.62 1.34 3.92
N GLU A 113 3.20 2.60 4.07
CA GLU A 113 1.85 3.03 4.50
C GLU A 113 0.78 2.81 3.41
N VAL A 114 0.67 1.59 2.89
CA VAL A 114 -0.53 1.18 2.16
C VAL A 114 -1.48 0.59 3.19
N GLU A 115 -2.65 1.22 3.38
CA GLU A 115 -3.79 0.66 4.11
C GLU A 115 -4.10 -0.75 3.57
N ASN A 116 -3.49 -1.77 4.17
CA ASN A 116 -3.85 -3.15 3.95
C ASN A 116 -4.86 -3.53 5.01
N VAL A 117 -5.96 -4.12 4.56
CA VAL A 117 -6.94 -4.73 5.46
C VAL A 117 -6.30 -5.99 6.03
N GLU A 118 -6.09 -6.03 7.34
CA GLU A 118 -5.60 -7.23 8.01
C GLU A 118 -6.73 -8.27 8.08
N ILE A 119 -6.56 -9.38 7.37
CA ILE A 119 -7.48 -10.52 7.45
C ILE A 119 -6.84 -11.60 8.32
N THR A 120 -7.63 -12.11 9.25
CA THR A 120 -7.21 -13.06 10.28
C THR A 120 -8.21 -14.21 10.35
N MET A 121 -7.87 -15.22 11.16
CA MET A 121 -8.75 -16.36 11.44
C MET A 121 -10.15 -15.94 11.88
N PHE A 122 -10.25 -14.90 12.71
CA PHE A 122 -11.55 -14.38 13.16
C PHE A 122 -12.46 -14.00 11.99
N HIS A 123 -11.91 -13.27 11.01
CA HIS A 123 -12.67 -12.74 9.88
C HIS A 123 -13.18 -13.83 8.95
N VAL A 124 -12.39 -14.89 8.74
CA VAL A 124 -12.76 -15.98 7.82
C VAL A 124 -13.77 -16.96 8.39
N LEU A 125 -14.04 -16.88 9.70
CA LEU A 125 -15.07 -17.67 10.40
C LEU A 125 -16.43 -16.95 10.46
N LEU A 126 -16.54 -15.72 9.96
CA LEU A 126 -17.80 -14.99 9.87
C LEU A 126 -18.69 -15.51 8.73
N PRO A 127 -20.00 -15.17 8.70
CA PRO A 127 -20.92 -15.65 7.66
C PRO A 127 -20.50 -15.38 6.21
N ARG A 128 -19.66 -14.36 5.97
CA ARG A 128 -19.06 -14.02 4.66
C ARG A 128 -17.55 -14.21 4.63
N GLY A 129 -17.05 -15.07 5.52
CA GLY A 129 -15.63 -15.30 5.74
C GLY A 129 -14.95 -16.04 4.57
N LYS A 130 -15.69 -16.88 3.84
CA LYS A 130 -15.22 -17.54 2.62
C LYS A 130 -14.90 -16.51 1.53
N GLU A 131 -15.79 -15.54 1.30
CA GLU A 131 -15.54 -14.47 0.34
C GLU A 131 -14.37 -13.59 0.76
N LEU A 132 -14.24 -13.28 2.06
CA LEU A 132 -13.08 -12.55 2.58
C LEU A 132 -11.77 -13.32 2.36
N ALA A 133 -11.76 -14.63 2.58
CA ALA A 133 -10.56 -15.44 2.39
C ALA A 133 -10.12 -15.48 0.92
N VAL A 134 -11.08 -15.57 -0.01
CA VAL A 134 -10.80 -15.50 -1.46
C VAL A 134 -10.25 -14.13 -1.85
N LEU A 135 -10.87 -13.05 -1.37
CA LEU A 135 -10.39 -11.69 -1.67
C LEU A 135 -9.01 -11.42 -1.09
N ASN A 136 -8.73 -11.91 0.13
CA ASN A 136 -7.42 -11.83 0.76
C ASN A 136 -6.36 -12.56 -0.09
N LEU A 137 -6.62 -13.80 -0.52
CA LEU A 137 -5.71 -14.56 -1.38
C LEU A 137 -5.42 -13.82 -2.69
N LEU A 138 -6.46 -13.27 -3.33
CA LEU A 138 -6.33 -12.53 -4.58
C LEU A 138 -5.51 -11.23 -4.38
N GLN A 139 -5.73 -10.50 -3.29
CA GLN A 139 -4.95 -9.32 -2.94
C GLN A 139 -3.48 -9.67 -2.71
N THR A 140 -3.20 -10.77 -2.01
CA THR A 140 -1.83 -11.24 -1.77
C THR A 140 -1.13 -11.57 -3.08
N GLN A 141 -1.76 -12.37 -3.95
CA GLN A 141 -1.19 -12.72 -5.25
C GLN A 141 -0.97 -11.49 -6.15
N LEU A 142 -1.91 -10.56 -6.18
CA LEU A 142 -1.76 -9.32 -6.94
C LEU A 142 -0.61 -8.46 -6.41
N SER A 143 -0.41 -8.45 -5.09
CA SER A 143 0.73 -7.75 -4.47
C SER A 143 2.06 -8.41 -4.84
N LEU A 144 2.12 -9.74 -4.97
CA LEU A 144 3.30 -10.44 -5.50
C LEU A 144 3.61 -10.00 -6.93
N LEU A 145 2.60 -10.02 -7.80
CA LEU A 145 2.74 -9.63 -9.20
C LEU A 145 3.23 -8.17 -9.34
N ILE A 146 2.65 -7.25 -8.58
CA ILE A 146 3.08 -5.84 -8.56
C ILE A 146 4.54 -5.73 -8.09
N ALA A 147 4.94 -6.48 -7.07
CA ALA A 147 6.31 -6.44 -6.55
C ALA A 147 7.34 -7.00 -7.54
N ASP A 148 6.97 -7.99 -8.35
CA ASP A 148 7.84 -8.52 -9.40
C ASP A 148 7.92 -7.60 -10.62
N GLU A 149 6.80 -6.96 -11.03
CA GLU A 149 6.81 -5.95 -12.11
C GLU A 149 7.54 -4.66 -11.76
N LEU A 150 7.72 -4.32 -10.48
CA LEU A 150 8.56 -3.20 -10.09
C LEU A 150 10.06 -3.48 -10.29
N LYS A 151 10.47 -4.75 -10.36
CA LYS A 151 11.88 -5.16 -10.53
C LYS A 151 12.28 -5.25 -12.00
N GLU A 152 11.39 -5.73 -12.85
CA GLU A 152 11.58 -5.75 -14.30
C GLU A 152 11.01 -4.44 -14.86
N SER A 153 11.82 -3.59 -15.49
CA SER A 153 11.37 -2.28 -15.98
C SER A 153 10.13 -2.40 -16.89
N LEU A 154 8.92 -2.21 -16.35
CA LEU A 154 7.68 -2.59 -17.05
C LEU A 154 6.68 -1.47 -17.31
N ASN A 155 5.82 -1.81 -18.26
CA ASN A 155 4.75 -1.05 -18.89
C ASN A 155 3.85 -0.35 -17.85
N LYS A 156 3.98 0.98 -17.76
CA LYS A 156 3.21 1.85 -16.84
C LYS A 156 1.70 1.58 -16.89
N THR A 157 1.15 1.17 -18.03
CA THR A 157 -0.29 0.87 -18.19
C THR A 157 -0.69 -0.35 -17.38
N MET A 158 0.08 -1.43 -17.42
CA MET A 158 -0.26 -2.69 -16.72
C MET A 158 -0.14 -2.53 -15.20
N TYR A 159 0.93 -1.87 -14.74
CA TYR A 159 1.10 -1.50 -13.33
C TYR A 159 -0.07 -0.67 -12.78
N ASN A 160 -0.53 0.33 -13.55
CA ASN A 160 -1.67 1.15 -13.16
C ASN A 160 -2.97 0.34 -13.05
N GLU A 161 -3.21 -0.60 -13.98
CA GLU A 161 -4.36 -1.50 -13.91
C GLU A 161 -4.28 -2.43 -12.69
N PHE A 162 -3.12 -3.00 -12.36
CA PHE A 162 -2.95 -3.81 -11.15
C PHE A 162 -3.19 -3.00 -9.88
N ARG A 163 -2.71 -1.76 -9.81
CA ARG A 163 -2.98 -0.87 -8.68
C ARG A 163 -4.47 -0.57 -8.54
N ARG A 164 -5.17 -0.33 -9.65
CA ARG A 164 -6.62 -0.10 -9.69
C ARG A 164 -7.39 -1.33 -9.21
N ILE A 165 -7.06 -2.52 -9.71
CA ILE A 165 -7.68 -3.78 -9.27
C ILE A 165 -7.46 -3.98 -7.77
N ARG A 166 -6.22 -3.76 -7.28
CA ARG A 166 -5.90 -3.88 -5.85
C ARG A 166 -6.78 -2.97 -4.98
N TRP A 167 -7.01 -1.74 -5.42
CA TRP A 167 -7.87 -0.79 -4.71
C TRP A 167 -9.33 -1.25 -4.64
N GLU A 168 -9.87 -1.78 -5.75
CA GLU A 168 -11.23 -2.34 -5.77
C GLU A 168 -11.37 -3.56 -4.85
N LEU A 169 -10.35 -4.44 -4.79
CA LEU A 169 -10.36 -5.58 -3.86
C LEU A 169 -10.41 -5.13 -2.40
N ILE A 170 -9.56 -4.16 -2.03
CA ILE A 170 -9.56 -3.57 -0.68
C ILE A 170 -10.94 -2.99 -0.36
N ARG A 171 -11.55 -2.27 -1.31
CA ARG A 171 -12.89 -1.71 -1.15
C ARG A 171 -13.95 -2.79 -0.93
N MET A 172 -13.90 -3.88 -1.69
CA MET A 172 -14.81 -5.02 -1.50
C MET A 172 -14.64 -5.65 -0.12
N MET A 173 -13.40 -5.83 0.34
CA MET A 173 -13.08 -6.38 1.67
C MET A 173 -13.61 -5.47 2.78
N LYS A 174 -13.32 -4.16 2.73
CA LYS A 174 -13.85 -3.17 3.68
C LYS A 174 -15.38 -3.22 3.76
N LYS A 175 -16.06 -3.31 2.61
CA LYS A 175 -17.53 -3.43 2.56
C LYS A 175 -18.05 -4.69 3.25
N ILE A 176 -17.36 -5.84 3.12
CA ILE A 176 -17.75 -7.08 3.81
C ILE A 176 -17.51 -6.96 5.32
N LEU A 177 -16.44 -6.30 5.73
CA LEU A 177 -16.11 -6.05 7.14
C LEU A 177 -16.97 -4.96 7.81
N GLY A 178 -17.84 -4.30 7.06
CA GLY A 178 -18.70 -3.22 7.58
C GLY A 178 -18.03 -1.84 7.64
N GLY A 179 -16.86 -1.66 7.00
CA GLY A 179 -16.25 -0.35 6.82
C GLY A 179 -17.00 0.48 5.76
N GLU A 180 -17.33 1.73 6.08
CA GLU A 180 -17.90 2.67 5.11
C GLU A 180 -16.90 2.91 3.98
N ALA A 181 -17.38 2.78 2.74
CA ALA A 181 -16.57 3.04 1.55
C ALA A 181 -16.50 4.55 1.31
N THR A 182 -15.46 5.20 1.84
CA THR A 182 -15.05 6.56 1.44
C THR A 182 -13.79 6.49 0.60
#